data_AF-A0A1M5UBS4-F1
#
_entry.id   AF-A0A1M5UBS4-F1
#
_cell.length_a   1.000
_cell.length_b   1.000
_cell.length_c   1.000
_cell.angle_alpha   90.00
_cell.angle_beta   90.00
_cell.angle_gamma   90.00
#
_symmetry.space_group_name_H-M   'P 1'
#
loop_
_entity.id
_entity.type
_entity.pdbx_description
1 polymer ?
#
loop_
_entity_poly.entity_id
_entity_poly.type
_entity_poly.pdbx_seq_one_letter_code
_entity_poly.pdbx_strand_id
1 'polypeptide(L)' 'MTVHAPKLLTPEEFASLIEVAVTSPNPTIPAPHLTKLIALGYVVETAKGTVVTGDGLIRITESE' A
#
# COMPACT_ATOMS: atom_id res chain seq x y z
N MET A 1 -0.16 -19.36 -20.70
CA MET A 1 -0.54 -18.06 -20.12
C MET A 1 -0.03 -18.05 -18.69
N THR A 2 1.18 -17.57 -18.45
CA THR A 2 1.68 -17.38 -17.09
C THR A 2 1.02 -16.13 -16.56
N VAL A 3 -0.09 -16.31 -15.84
CA VAL A 3 -0.76 -15.24 -15.12
C VAL A 3 0.29 -14.68 -14.17
N HIS A 4 0.86 -13.52 -14.51
CA HIS A 4 1.53 -12.66 -13.55
C HIS A 4 0.43 -12.21 -12.60
N ALA A 5 0.05 -13.07 -11.65
CA ALA A 5 -0.85 -12.66 -10.59
C ALA A 5 -0.15 -11.47 -9.91
N PRO A 6 -0.68 -10.24 -10.00
CA PRO A 6 -0.13 -9.14 -9.23
C PRO A 6 -0.13 -9.64 -7.80
N LYS A 7 1.03 -9.61 -7.16
CA LYS A 7 1.27 -10.26 -5.87
C LYS A 7 0.23 -9.75 -4.88
N LEU A 8 -0.86 -10.52 -4.72
CA LEU A 8 -2.08 -10.02 -4.10
C LEU A 8 -1.76 -9.71 -2.64
N LEU A 9 -2.05 -8.47 -2.25
CA LEU A 9 -2.11 -8.11 -0.84
C LEU A 9 -3.14 -9.02 -0.17
N THR A 10 -2.84 -9.47 1.04
CA THR A 10 -3.88 -10.06 1.89
C THR A 10 -4.88 -8.96 2.28
N PRO A 11 -6.10 -9.32 2.74
CA PRO A 11 -7.07 -8.33 3.19
C PRO A 11 -6.51 -7.36 4.25
N GLU A 12 -5.67 -7.84 5.17
CA GLU A 12 -5.05 -7.04 6.22
C GLU A 12 -4.01 -6.04 5.67
N GLU A 13 -3.25 -6.48 4.68
CA GLU A 13 -2.25 -5.64 4.01
C GLU A 13 -2.93 -4.60 3.12
N PHE A 14 -4.05 -4.96 2.49
CA PHE A 14 -4.87 -4.02 1.72
C PHE A 14 -5.55 -2.99 2.64
N ALA A 15 -6.09 -3.42 3.79
CA ALA A 15 -6.61 -2.50 4.81
C ALA A 15 -5.53 -1.52 5.29
N SER A 16 -4.28 -1.98 5.40
CA SER A 16 -3.15 -1.12 5.75
C SER A 16 -2.80 -0.12 4.65
N LEU A 17 -2.94 -0.50 3.38
CA LEU A 17 -2.77 0.43 2.25
C LEU A 17 -3.85 1.53 2.26
N ILE A 18 -5.10 1.16 2.54
CA ILE A 18 -6.19 2.13 2.71
C ILE A 18 -5.91 3.05 3.90
N GLU A 19 -5.47 2.50 5.04
CA GLU A 19 -5.13 3.29 6.23
C GLU A 19 -4.06 4.34 5.89
N VAL A 20 -3.02 3.97 5.14
CA VAL A 20 -1.98 4.91 4.69
C VAL A 20 -2.57 6.01 3.80
N ALA A 21 -3.50 5.67 2.90
CA ALA A 21 -4.16 6.67 2.04
C ALA A 21 -4.95 7.71 2.86
N VAL A 22 -5.64 7.26 3.92
CA VAL A 22 -6.54 8.11 4.72
C VAL A 22 -5.79 8.90 5.81
N THR A 23 -4.76 8.30 6.41
CA THR A 23 -4.07 8.83 7.60
C THR A 23 -2.66 9.35 7.32
N SER A 24 -2.27 9.40 6.04
CA SER A 24 -1.04 10.06 5.64
C SER A 24 -0.97 11.49 6.19
N PRO A 25 0.21 11.94 6.64
CA PRO A 25 1.50 11.28 6.49
C PRO A 25 1.94 10.38 7.66
N ASN A 26 1.10 10.14 8.68
CA ASN A 26 1.47 9.39 9.89
C ASN A 26 0.56 8.17 10.13
N PRO A 27 0.60 7.16 9.25
CA PRO A 27 -0.25 5.99 9.38
C PRO A 27 0.14 5.11 10.56
N THR A 28 -0.86 4.54 11.23
CA THR A 28 -0.66 3.56 12.30
C THR A 28 -0.87 2.15 11.77
N ILE A 29 0.13 1.64 11.05
CA ILE A 29 0.11 0.28 10.49
C ILE A 29 1.26 -0.57 11.01
N PRO A 30 1.13 -1.90 11.02
CA PRO A 30 2.23 -2.79 11.38
C PRO A 30 3.45 -2.57 10.47
N ALA A 31 4.66 -2.48 11.05
CA ALA A 31 5.91 -2.32 10.30
C ALA A 31 6.13 -3.38 9.19
N PRO A 32 5.72 -4.66 9.34
CA PRO A 32 5.80 -5.63 8.26
C PRO A 32 4.92 -5.27 7.05
N HIS A 33 3.74 -4.71 7.29
CA HIS A 33 2.84 -4.26 6.22
C HIS A 33 3.46 -3.07 5.50
N LEU A 34 3.97 -2.09 6.25
CA LEU A 34 4.66 -0.92 5.67
C LEU A 34 5.82 -1.34 4.77
N THR A 35 6.70 -2.22 5.27
CA THR A 35 7.85 -2.74 4.51
C THR A 35 7.39 -3.40 3.21
N LYS A 36 6.32 -4.18 3.25
CA LYS A 36 5.77 -4.86 2.07
C LYS A 36 5.15 -3.88 1.08
N LEU A 37 4.38 -2.91 1.55
CA LEU A 37 3.74 -1.90 0.71
C LEU A 37 4.79 -1.02 0.00
N ILE A 38 5.89 -0.69 0.69
CA ILE A 38 7.04 -0.01 0.08
C ILE A 38 7.73 -0.91 -0.95
N ALA A 39 7.99 -2.18 -0.62
CA ALA A 39 8.62 -3.13 -1.55
C ALA A 39 7.78 -3.40 -2.81
N LEU A 40 6.45 -3.28 -2.72
CA LEU A 40 5.53 -3.39 -3.85
C LEU A 40 5.35 -2.08 -4.62
N GLY A 41 5.92 -0.97 -4.14
CA GLY A 41 5.82 0.34 -4.78
C GLY A 41 4.48 1.03 -4.55
N TYR A 42 3.63 0.55 -3.64
CA TYR A 42 2.33 1.17 -3.32
C TYR A 42 2.44 2.35 -2.37
N VAL A 43 3.52 2.41 -1.60
CA VAL A 43 3.76 3.42 -0.59
C VAL A 43 5.22 3.87 -0.67
N VAL A 44 5.48 5.14 -0.35
CA VAL A 44 6.85 5.67 -0.20
C VAL A 44 6.97 6.47 1.09
N GLU A 45 8.07 6.28 1.81
CA GLU A 45 8.44 7.12 2.93
C GLU A 45 9.20 8.35 2.43
N THR A 46 8.70 9.52 2.79
CA THR A 46 9.34 10.81 2.47
C THR A 46 9.77 11.50 3.75
N ALA A 47 10.58 12.57 3.64
CA ALA A 47 10.93 13.40 4.79
C ALA A 47 9.71 14.04 5.50
N LYS A 48 8.54 14.03 4.86
CA LYS A 48 7.27 14.54 5.41
C LYS A 48 6.38 13.44 5.99
N GLY A 49 6.82 12.18 5.92
CA GLY A 49 6.11 10.98 6.34
C GLY A 49 5.69 10.09 5.16
N THR A 50 4.79 9.15 5.45
CA THR A 50 4.42 8.06 4.56
C THR A 50 3.30 8.46 3.62
N VAL A 51 3.49 8.29 2.31
CA VAL A 51 2.50 8.66 1.29
C VAL A 51 2.23 7.50 0.33
N VAL A 52 0.98 7.40 -0.15
CA VAL A 52 0.58 6.40 -1.15
C VAL A 52 1.02 6.87 -2.53
N THR A 53 1.53 5.94 -3.34
CA THR A 53 1.94 6.20 -4.74
C THR A 53 0.75 6.09 -5.69
N GLY A 54 0.94 6.46 -6.96
CA GLY A 54 -0.08 6.25 -7.99
C GLY A 54 -0.51 4.78 -8.12
N ASP A 55 0.43 3.84 -8.09
CA ASP A 55 0.14 2.40 -8.14
C ASP A 55 -0.67 1.93 -6.93
N GLY A 56 -0.39 2.50 -5.74
CA GLY A 56 -1.16 2.22 -4.54
C GLY A 56 -2.61 2.72 -4.65
N LEU A 57 -2.82 3.90 -5.22
CA LEU A 57 -4.16 4.44 -5.47
C LEU A 57 -4.94 3.61 -6.50
N ILE A 58 -4.29 3.22 -7.60
CA ILE A 58 -4.88 2.34 -8.61
C ILE A 58 -5.32 1.02 -7.96
N ARG A 59 -4.44 0.42 -7.13
CA ARG A 59 -4.76 -0.82 -6.42
C ARG A 59 -5.96 -0.69 -5.49
N ILE A 60 -6.15 0.47 -4.84
CA ILE A 60 -7.32 0.77 -4.00
C ILE A 60 -8.58 0.83 -4.87
N THR A 61 -8.55 1.57 -5.99
CA THR A 61 -9.71 1.78 -6.87
C THR A 61 -10.09 0.56 -7.73
N GLU A 62 -9.13 -0.27 -8.13
CA GLU A 62 -9.39 -1.51 -8.89
C GLU A 62 -9.93 -2.66 -8.01
N SER A 63 -9.91 -2.49 -6.69
CA SER A 63 -10.40 -3.47 -5.74
C SER A 63 -11.85 -3.23 -5.29
N GLU A 64 -12.54 -2.26 -5.90
CA GLU A 64 -13.95 -1.91 -5.67
C GLU A 64 -14.94 -2.85 -6.40
#